data_AF-A0A3C1VMP3-F1
#
_entry.id   AF-A0A3C1VMP3-F1
#
_cell.length_a   1.000
_cell.length_b   1.000
_cell.length_c   1.000
_cell.angle_alpha   90.00
_cell.angle_beta   90.00
_cell.angle_gamma   90.00
#
_symmetry.space_group_name_H-M   'P 1'
#
loop_
_entity.id
_entity.type
_entity.pdbx_description
1 polymer ?
#
loop_
_entity_poly.entity_id
_entity_poly.type
_entity_poly.pdbx_seq_one_letter_code
_entity_poly.pdbx_strand_id
1 'polypeptide(L)'
;GMFIGSYDIMRKAALRIRKAALDLEVSRVMVGECGHAWRVAYSFWNTLTGVGAGATDEYALKLQNQLDSRYPQPQHIIEYTHDLIQRGKLKFDKSENDDRNVTFHDSCNVARATNMGGIPNGQFILPREVIKAVCNNYVDMERSTIKESTFCCGGGGGLLTDDLMEIRIKGAMPRMQALKEVEKTDGVNTLVAICAICKSQFSKVLPKFDFDPYMIVSAHQLVSEAIIMEKPQTDDSVTQEAEEVTE
;
A
#
# COMPACT_ATOMS: atom_id res chain seq x y z
N GLY A 1 0.38 -19.36 -4.61
CA GLY A 1 1.68 -19.77 -5.15
C GLY A 1 2.73 -19.78 -4.07
N MET A 2 3.47 -18.67 -3.89
CA MET A 2 4.57 -18.55 -2.92
C MET A 2 4.25 -19.06 -1.51
N PHE A 3 3.19 -18.53 -0.89
CA PHE A 3 2.84 -18.84 0.50
C PHE A 3 2.34 -20.27 0.75
N ILE A 4 2.08 -21.03 -0.30
CA ILE A 4 1.71 -22.46 -0.23
C ILE A 4 2.80 -23.37 -0.81
N GLY A 5 3.99 -22.83 -1.09
CA GLY A 5 5.13 -23.60 -1.61
C GLY A 5 4.97 -24.12 -3.05
N SER A 6 3.98 -23.67 -3.81
CA SER A 6 3.74 -24.14 -5.18
C SER A 6 4.25 -23.14 -6.21
N TYR A 7 5.35 -23.51 -6.87
CA TYR A 7 5.92 -22.72 -7.97
C TYR A 7 4.99 -22.67 -9.19
N ASP A 8 4.37 -23.79 -9.56
CA ASP A 8 3.48 -23.84 -10.72
C ASP A 8 2.26 -22.93 -10.57
N ILE A 9 1.62 -22.95 -9.39
CA ILE A 9 0.51 -22.05 -9.09
C ILE A 9 0.98 -20.60 -9.06
N MET A 10 2.16 -20.33 -8.51
CA MET A 10 2.75 -18.99 -8.51
C MET A 10 2.96 -18.48 -9.93
N ARG A 11 3.60 -19.28 -10.79
CA ARG A 11 3.85 -18.97 -12.20
C ARG A 11 2.56 -18.77 -12.96
N LYS A 12 1.60 -19.69 -12.85
CA LYS A 12 0.29 -19.58 -13.53
C LYS A 12 -0.45 -18.30 -13.14
N ALA A 13 -0.44 -17.93 -11.85
CA ALA A 13 -1.04 -16.68 -11.38
C ALA A 13 -0.30 -15.45 -11.91
N ALA A 14 1.03 -15.44 -11.87
CA ALA A 14 1.86 -14.35 -12.36
C ALA A 14 1.66 -14.12 -13.87
N LEU A 15 1.62 -15.18 -14.68
CA LEU A 15 1.43 -15.07 -16.13
C LEU A 15 0.08 -14.46 -16.54
N ARG A 16 -0.95 -14.52 -15.68
CA ARG A 16 -2.21 -13.80 -15.91
C ARG A 16 -2.02 -12.28 -15.86
N ILE A 17 -1.14 -11.79 -14.98
CA ILE A 17 -0.78 -10.38 -14.91
C ILE A 17 -0.06 -9.95 -16.19
N ARG A 18 0.89 -10.76 -16.68
CA ARG A 18 1.56 -10.51 -17.97
C ARG A 18 0.56 -10.42 -19.12
N LYS A 19 -0.33 -11.41 -19.22
CA LYS A 19 -1.35 -11.43 -20.27
C LYS A 19 -2.20 -10.16 -20.23
N ALA A 20 -2.73 -9.81 -19.06
CA ALA A 20 -3.54 -8.60 -18.92
C ALA A 20 -2.76 -7.31 -19.26
N ALA A 21 -1.49 -7.21 -18.85
CA ALA A 21 -0.65 -6.05 -19.15
C ALA A 21 -0.40 -5.89 -20.66
N LEU A 22 -0.16 -7.00 -21.37
CA LEU A 22 0.03 -6.98 -22.83
C LEU A 22 -1.29 -6.70 -23.56
N ASP A 23 -2.39 -7.32 -23.16
CA ASP A 23 -3.71 -7.15 -23.80
C ASP A 23 -4.23 -5.71 -23.67
N LEU A 24 -3.94 -5.06 -22.55
CA LEU A 24 -4.35 -3.68 -22.27
C LEU A 24 -3.31 -2.63 -22.68
N GLU A 25 -2.18 -3.06 -23.25
CA GLU A 25 -1.07 -2.19 -23.68
C GLU A 25 -0.63 -1.17 -22.61
N VAL A 26 -0.65 -1.58 -21.34
CA VAL A 26 -0.33 -0.67 -20.22
C VAL A 26 1.14 -0.28 -20.24
N SER A 27 1.43 0.97 -19.89
CA SER A 27 2.81 1.45 -19.70
C SER A 27 3.39 1.13 -18.33
N ARG A 28 2.54 0.76 -17.34
CA ARG A 28 2.95 0.48 -15.97
C ARG A 28 2.16 -0.67 -15.37
N VAL A 29 2.82 -1.49 -14.55
CA VAL A 29 2.19 -2.50 -13.70
C VAL A 29 2.40 -2.09 -12.25
N MET A 30 1.31 -1.71 -11.58
CA MET A 30 1.32 -1.24 -10.20
C MET A 30 0.64 -2.24 -9.25
N VAL A 31 1.28 -2.45 -8.09
CA VAL A 31 0.74 -3.23 -6.98
C VAL A 31 0.16 -2.27 -5.95
N GLY A 32 -1.11 -2.45 -5.60
CA GLY A 32 -1.78 -1.69 -4.54
C GLY A 32 -1.26 -2.03 -3.14
N GLU A 33 -1.94 -1.54 -2.11
CA GLU A 33 -1.56 -1.78 -0.71
C GLU A 33 -1.77 -3.23 -0.25
N CYS A 34 -0.84 -4.10 -0.58
CA CYS A 34 -0.80 -5.45 -0.05
C CYS A 34 0.64 -5.94 0.01
N GLY A 35 1.21 -5.99 1.23
CA GLY A 35 2.57 -6.48 1.42
C GLY A 35 2.78 -7.90 0.89
N HIS A 36 1.76 -8.77 0.92
CA HIS A 36 1.84 -10.12 0.37
C HIS A 36 1.97 -10.12 -1.15
N ALA A 37 1.18 -9.30 -1.84
CA ALA A 37 1.26 -9.15 -3.29
C ALA A 37 2.58 -8.47 -3.68
N TRP A 38 2.99 -7.43 -2.95
CA TRP A 38 4.23 -6.72 -3.20
C TRP A 38 5.45 -7.62 -3.04
N ARG A 39 5.51 -8.44 -1.99
CA ARG A 39 6.59 -9.40 -1.80
C ARG A 39 6.71 -10.37 -2.98
N VAL A 40 5.59 -10.88 -3.48
CA VAL A 40 5.60 -11.76 -4.66
C VAL A 40 6.06 -11.01 -5.91
N ALA A 41 5.55 -9.79 -6.11
CA ALA A 41 5.87 -8.97 -7.26
C ALA A 41 7.36 -8.59 -7.29
N TYR A 42 7.85 -7.99 -6.20
CA TYR A 42 9.23 -7.57 -6.01
C TYR A 42 10.22 -8.72 -6.18
N SER A 43 9.94 -9.88 -5.57
CA SER A 43 10.90 -10.99 -5.58
C SER A 43 10.86 -11.86 -6.83
N PHE A 44 9.73 -11.95 -7.55
CA PHE A 44 9.56 -12.99 -8.57
C PHE A 44 9.00 -12.52 -9.91
N TRP A 45 8.35 -11.35 -10.03
CA TRP A 45 7.71 -11.00 -11.31
C TRP A 45 8.72 -10.78 -12.43
N ASN A 46 9.93 -10.31 -12.15
CA ASN A 46 10.99 -10.25 -13.15
C ASN A 46 11.20 -11.61 -13.86
N THR A 47 11.36 -12.70 -13.12
CA THR A 47 11.64 -14.03 -13.68
C THR A 47 10.38 -14.80 -14.09
N LEU A 48 9.23 -14.50 -13.48
CA LEU A 48 7.96 -15.19 -13.80
C LEU A 48 7.21 -14.55 -14.97
N THR A 49 7.12 -13.22 -14.99
CA THR A 49 6.37 -12.46 -16.00
C THR A 49 7.28 -11.70 -16.95
N GLY A 50 8.49 -11.35 -16.54
CA GLY A 50 9.32 -10.42 -17.30
C GLY A 50 8.96 -8.96 -17.06
N VAL A 51 8.24 -8.61 -15.99
CA VAL A 51 8.07 -7.19 -15.62
C VAL A 51 9.45 -6.61 -15.31
N GLY A 52 9.86 -5.57 -16.03
CA GLY A 52 11.17 -4.93 -15.89
C GLY A 52 12.31 -5.69 -16.58
N ALA A 53 12.63 -6.90 -16.11
CA ALA A 53 13.76 -7.68 -16.60
C ALA A 53 13.58 -9.18 -16.25
N GLY A 54 14.62 -10.01 -16.48
CA GLY A 54 14.73 -11.36 -15.91
C GLY A 54 14.27 -12.48 -16.84
N ALA A 55 12.98 -12.55 -17.15
CA ALA A 55 12.46 -13.53 -18.11
C ALA A 55 12.83 -13.15 -19.56
N THR A 56 13.10 -14.16 -20.39
CA THR A 56 13.64 -13.99 -21.76
C THR A 56 12.76 -14.56 -22.86
N ASP A 57 11.58 -15.10 -22.53
CA ASP A 57 10.63 -15.55 -23.54
C ASP A 57 10.02 -14.39 -24.33
N GLU A 58 9.50 -14.67 -25.53
CA GLU A 58 8.96 -13.67 -26.47
C GLU A 58 8.00 -12.68 -25.80
N TYR A 59 7.07 -13.18 -24.98
CA TYR A 59 6.08 -12.34 -24.30
C TYR A 59 6.67 -11.54 -23.15
N ALA A 60 7.72 -12.05 -22.49
CA ALA A 60 8.46 -11.29 -21.48
C ALA A 60 9.20 -10.12 -22.14
N LEU A 61 9.91 -10.34 -23.24
CA LEU A 61 10.61 -9.29 -23.99
C LEU A 61 9.63 -8.25 -24.54
N LYS A 62 8.47 -8.69 -25.06
CA LYS A 62 7.41 -7.78 -25.48
C LYS A 62 6.93 -6.90 -24.33
N LEU A 63 6.70 -7.48 -23.15
CA LEU A 63 6.28 -6.72 -21.97
C LEU A 63 7.37 -5.73 -21.52
N GLN A 64 8.63 -6.13 -21.47
CA GLN A 64 9.76 -5.26 -21.09
C GLN A 64 9.86 -4.03 -21.99
N ASN A 65 9.69 -4.21 -23.30
CA ASN A 65 9.71 -3.12 -24.27
C ASN A 65 8.48 -2.21 -24.18
N GLN A 66 7.33 -2.72 -23.72
CA GLN A 66 6.08 -1.97 -23.58
C GLN A 66 6.09 -1.07 -22.34
N LEU A 67 6.70 -1.52 -21.24
CA LEU A 67 6.69 -0.79 -19.97
C LEU A 67 7.62 0.42 -19.99
N ASP A 68 7.18 1.51 -19.38
CA ASP A 68 7.94 2.76 -19.31
C ASP A 68 9.12 2.65 -18.34
N SER A 69 10.34 2.61 -18.89
CA SER A 69 11.59 2.41 -18.14
C SER A 69 11.94 3.56 -17.19
N ARG A 70 11.24 4.70 -17.28
CA ARG A 70 11.42 5.83 -16.35
C ARG A 70 10.87 5.56 -14.96
N TYR A 71 10.05 4.51 -14.79
CA TYR A 71 9.39 4.18 -13.53
C TYR A 71 9.80 2.79 -13.03
N PRO A 72 9.71 2.50 -11.72
CA PRO A 72 9.99 1.18 -11.17
C PRO A 72 9.13 0.08 -11.81
N GLN A 73 9.70 -1.11 -11.99
CA GLN A 73 9.01 -2.25 -12.61
C GLN A 73 9.31 -3.55 -11.83
N PRO A 74 8.32 -4.10 -11.08
CA PRO A 74 7.00 -3.54 -10.81
C PRO A 74 7.07 -2.29 -9.92
N GLN A 75 5.98 -1.51 -9.88
CA GLN A 75 5.85 -0.35 -9.01
C GLN A 75 4.85 -0.63 -7.87
N HIS A 76 5.15 -0.23 -6.64
CA HIS A 76 4.19 -0.18 -5.55
C HIS A 76 3.46 1.16 -5.57
N ILE A 77 2.17 1.17 -5.22
CA ILE A 77 1.35 2.39 -5.25
C ILE A 77 1.92 3.51 -4.36
N ILE A 78 2.62 3.17 -3.27
CA ILE A 78 3.29 4.16 -2.41
C ILE A 78 4.42 4.91 -3.14
N GLU A 79 5.12 4.25 -4.06
CA GLU A 79 6.17 4.88 -4.88
C GLU A 79 5.55 5.86 -5.86
N TYR A 80 4.40 5.49 -6.44
CA TYR A 80 3.67 6.36 -7.35
C TYR A 80 3.15 7.61 -6.65
N THR A 81 2.49 7.44 -5.50
CA THR A 81 1.98 8.56 -4.70
C THR A 81 3.12 9.45 -4.21
N HIS A 82 4.20 8.86 -3.68
CA HIS A 82 5.37 9.61 -3.23
C HIS A 82 5.98 10.46 -4.36
N ASP A 83 6.20 9.88 -5.54
CA ASP A 83 6.72 10.61 -6.71
C ASP A 83 5.82 11.80 -7.10
N LEU A 84 4.49 11.63 -7.09
CA LEU A 84 3.56 12.73 -7.37
C LEU A 84 3.65 13.86 -6.34
N ILE A 85 3.82 13.52 -5.05
CA ILE A 85 4.02 14.49 -3.97
C ILE A 85 5.32 15.27 -4.19
N GLN A 86 6.42 14.56 -4.46
CA GLN A 86 7.73 15.19 -4.71
C GLN A 86 7.73 16.12 -5.93
N ARG A 87 6.96 15.77 -6.97
CA ARG A 87 6.78 16.60 -8.17
C ARG A 87 5.77 17.73 -8.01
N GLY A 88 5.21 17.93 -6.81
CA GLY A 88 4.21 18.97 -6.54
C GLY A 88 2.93 18.81 -7.36
N LYS A 89 2.60 17.58 -7.77
CA LYS A 89 1.41 17.28 -8.60
C LYS A 89 0.15 17.11 -7.78
N LEU A 90 0.28 16.91 -6.47
CA LEU A 90 -0.84 16.78 -5.54
C LEU A 90 -0.85 17.96 -4.58
N LYS A 91 -2.05 18.46 -4.28
CA LYS A 91 -2.30 19.44 -3.23
C LYS A 91 -3.13 18.76 -2.14
N PHE A 92 -2.84 19.09 -0.89
CA PHE A 92 -3.50 18.48 0.26
C PHE A 92 -4.01 19.54 1.22
N ASP A 93 -5.20 19.31 1.77
CA ASP A 93 -5.63 19.90 3.02
C ASP A 93 -5.36 18.90 4.14
N LYS A 94 -4.30 19.15 4.92
CA LYS A 94 -3.90 18.24 6.01
C LYS A 94 -4.87 18.29 7.18
N SER A 95 -5.68 19.34 7.30
CA SER A 95 -6.59 19.53 8.43
C SER A 95 -7.75 18.52 8.43
N GLU A 96 -8.04 17.93 7.26
CA GLU A 96 -8.98 16.81 7.12
C GLU A 96 -8.53 15.53 7.88
N ASN A 97 -7.29 15.49 8.37
CA ASN A 97 -6.75 14.41 9.21
C ASN A 97 -6.40 14.86 10.63
N ASP A 98 -6.78 16.06 11.08
CA ASP A 98 -6.37 16.61 12.39
C ASP A 98 -7.05 15.92 13.58
N ASP A 99 -8.15 15.21 13.35
CA ASP A 99 -8.78 14.34 14.36
C ASP A 99 -7.94 13.08 14.66
N ARG A 100 -6.95 12.78 13.81
CA ARG A 100 -6.12 11.58 13.91
C ARG A 100 -4.74 11.90 14.50
N ASN A 101 -4.37 11.19 15.57
CA ASN A 101 -2.99 11.05 16.03
C ASN A 101 -2.43 9.73 15.49
N VAL A 102 -1.61 9.83 14.44
CA VAL A 102 -1.26 8.70 13.59
C VAL A 102 0.06 8.04 14.00
N THR A 103 0.08 6.71 14.04
CA THR A 103 1.30 5.90 14.00
C THR A 103 1.29 4.92 12.82
N PHE A 104 2.44 4.31 12.51
CA PHE A 104 2.60 3.43 11.34
C PHE A 104 3.02 2.01 11.72
N HIS A 105 2.28 1.04 11.18
CA HIS A 105 2.63 -0.38 11.22
C HIS A 105 3.48 -0.78 10.00
N ASP A 106 4.79 -0.92 10.22
CA ASP A 106 5.70 -1.51 9.23
C ASP A 106 5.29 -2.98 8.95
N SER A 107 4.59 -3.17 7.83
CA SER A 107 4.00 -4.47 7.48
C SER A 107 5.08 -5.49 7.13
N CYS A 108 5.09 -6.66 7.79
CA CYS A 108 6.23 -7.59 7.76
C CYS A 108 6.68 -8.05 6.36
N ASN A 109 5.76 -8.33 5.43
CA ASN A 109 6.12 -8.74 4.07
C ASN A 109 6.78 -7.61 3.28
N VAL A 110 6.51 -6.35 3.62
CA VAL A 110 7.19 -5.18 3.05
C VAL A 110 8.51 -4.96 3.77
N ALA A 111 8.45 -4.81 5.09
CA ALA A 111 9.57 -4.47 5.97
C ALA A 111 10.77 -5.42 5.86
N ARG A 112 10.54 -6.74 5.77
CA ARG A 112 11.60 -7.76 5.90
C ARG A 112 12.08 -8.35 4.57
N ALA A 113 11.33 -8.17 3.48
CA ALA A 113 11.55 -8.95 2.26
C ALA A 113 11.55 -8.10 0.98
N THR A 114 11.36 -6.78 1.07
CA THR A 114 11.29 -5.91 -0.09
C THR A 114 11.99 -4.58 0.17
N ASN A 115 12.29 -3.86 -0.89
CA ASN A 115 12.64 -2.45 -0.86
C ASN A 115 11.70 -1.69 -1.81
N MET A 116 11.66 -0.36 -1.71
CA MET A 116 10.81 0.51 -2.53
C MET A 116 11.57 1.78 -2.90
N GLY A 117 11.17 2.45 -3.98
CA GLY A 117 11.65 3.77 -4.38
C GLY A 117 13.05 3.78 -4.97
N GLY A 118 13.68 2.62 -5.19
CA GLY A 118 15.07 2.54 -5.68
C GLY A 118 16.10 3.09 -4.69
N ILE A 119 15.71 3.36 -3.44
CA ILE A 119 16.59 3.91 -2.40
C ILE A 119 16.78 2.91 -1.27
N PRO A 120 17.92 2.93 -0.55
CA PRO A 120 18.08 2.12 0.65
C PRO A 120 16.98 2.42 1.66
N ASN A 121 16.36 1.37 2.22
CA ASN A 121 15.29 1.49 3.23
C ASN A 121 14.03 2.23 2.77
N GLY A 122 13.78 2.34 1.46
CA GLY A 122 12.64 3.09 0.95
C GLY A 122 11.29 2.53 1.39
N GLN A 123 11.23 1.23 1.69
CA GLN A 123 10.04 0.59 2.27
C GLN A 123 9.66 1.13 3.67
N PHE A 124 10.59 1.77 4.36
CA PHE A 124 10.35 2.44 5.65
C PHE A 124 10.16 3.96 5.48
N ILE A 125 10.83 4.55 4.50
CA ILE A 125 10.88 6.01 4.27
C ILE A 125 9.61 6.48 3.55
N LEU A 126 9.31 5.90 2.37
CA LEU A 126 8.24 6.37 1.50
C LEU A 126 6.87 6.40 2.19
N PRO A 127 6.42 5.34 2.92
CA PRO A 127 5.14 5.38 3.60
C PRO A 127 5.05 6.50 4.63
N ARG A 128 6.14 6.74 5.39
CA ARG A 128 6.18 7.78 6.42
C ARG A 128 6.15 9.18 5.80
N GLU A 129 6.87 9.40 4.71
CA GLU A 129 6.86 10.68 4.01
C GLU A 129 5.50 10.98 3.39
N VAL A 130 4.84 9.97 2.80
CA VAL A 130 3.47 10.12 2.30
C VAL A 130 2.50 10.46 3.43
N ILE A 131 2.56 9.77 4.58
CA ILE A 131 1.71 10.06 5.74
C ILE A 131 1.94 11.50 6.26
N LYS A 132 3.20 11.92 6.42
CA LYS A 132 3.54 13.27 6.90
C LYS A 132 3.13 14.38 5.93
N ALA A 133 3.03 14.07 4.63
CA ALA A 133 2.54 15.01 3.63
C ALA A 133 1.04 15.28 3.76
N VAL A 134 0.27 14.34 4.32
CA VAL A 134 -1.21 14.39 4.35
C VAL A 134 -1.81 14.49 5.76
N CYS A 135 -1.00 14.35 6.82
CA CYS A 135 -1.44 14.42 8.21
C CYS A 135 -0.48 15.30 9.04
N ASN A 136 -1.03 16.10 9.96
CA ASN A 136 -0.24 16.96 10.84
C ASN A 136 0.31 16.22 12.07
N ASN A 137 -0.44 15.25 12.60
CA ASN A 137 -0.10 14.58 13.86
C ASN A 137 0.39 13.16 13.59
N TYR A 138 1.72 12.99 13.52
CA TYR A 138 2.35 11.69 13.29
C TYR A 138 3.46 11.41 14.31
N VAL A 139 3.43 10.21 14.90
CA VAL A 139 4.47 9.72 15.80
C VAL A 139 4.81 8.25 15.49
N ASP A 140 6.10 7.94 15.45
CA ASP A 140 6.56 6.55 15.34
C ASP A 140 6.48 5.86 16.70
N MET A 141 6.19 4.55 16.71
CA MET A 141 6.38 3.72 17.89
C MET A 141 7.86 3.60 18.27
N GLU A 142 8.13 3.07 19.47
CA GLU A 142 9.49 2.85 19.98
C GLU A 142 10.33 2.07 18.95
N ARG A 143 11.60 2.48 18.80
CA ARG A 143 12.51 2.05 17.72
C ARG A 143 12.68 0.53 17.65
N SER A 144 12.76 -0.17 18.78
CA SER A 144 12.88 -1.62 18.85
C SER A 144 11.61 -2.38 18.41
N THR A 145 10.52 -1.67 18.11
CA THR A 145 9.25 -2.24 17.66
C THR A 145 8.87 -1.91 16.22
N ILE A 146 9.71 -1.17 15.49
CA ILE A 146 9.42 -0.69 14.11
C ILE A 146 10.53 -1.11 13.14
N LYS A 147 10.34 -0.82 11.85
CA LYS A 147 11.28 -1.10 10.76
C LYS A 147 11.68 -2.58 10.72
N GLU A 148 12.98 -2.88 10.72
CA GLU A 148 13.51 -4.25 10.75
C GLU A 148 13.06 -5.05 11.98
N SER A 149 12.90 -4.38 13.12
CA SER A 149 12.43 -4.96 14.38
C SER A 149 10.91 -5.02 14.50
N THR A 150 10.17 -4.71 13.43
CA THR A 150 8.70 -4.68 13.44
C THR A 150 8.08 -6.01 13.90
N PHE A 151 7.07 -5.91 14.75
CA PHE A 151 6.22 -7.04 15.12
C PHE A 151 5.14 -7.33 14.06
N CYS A 152 4.83 -8.62 13.90
CA CYS A 152 3.79 -9.11 13.01
C CYS A 152 2.38 -8.68 13.49
N CYS A 153 1.43 -8.54 12.57
CA CYS A 153 0.02 -8.33 12.90
C CYS A 153 -0.69 -9.61 13.40
N GLY A 154 -0.08 -10.78 13.23
CA GLY A 154 -0.65 -12.08 13.59
C GLY A 154 -1.57 -12.73 12.54
N GLY A 155 -1.81 -12.06 11.39
CA GLY A 155 -2.73 -12.56 10.35
C GLY A 155 -2.07 -13.11 9.07
N GLY A 156 -0.75 -12.99 8.92
CA GLY A 156 -0.03 -13.49 7.73
C GLY A 156 0.09 -15.02 7.69
N GLY A 157 0.67 -15.55 6.61
CA GLY A 157 1.08 -16.97 6.55
C GLY A 157 -0.07 -18.00 6.53
N GLY A 158 -1.25 -17.60 6.06
CA GLY A 158 -2.43 -18.47 6.02
C GLY A 158 -3.23 -18.49 7.33
N LEU A 159 -2.87 -17.66 8.31
CA LEU A 159 -3.56 -17.60 9.61
C LEU A 159 -4.89 -16.86 9.57
N LEU A 160 -5.21 -16.09 8.52
CA LEU A 160 -6.40 -15.23 8.42
C LEU A 160 -7.71 -16.02 8.18
N THR A 161 -7.96 -17.04 8.99
CA THR A 161 -9.22 -17.76 9.14
C THR A 161 -9.79 -17.50 10.53
N ASP A 162 -11.10 -17.67 10.70
CA ASP A 162 -11.77 -17.43 11.97
C ASP A 162 -11.51 -18.54 12.99
N ASP A 163 -11.24 -19.77 12.54
CA ASP A 163 -10.87 -20.90 13.41
C ASP A 163 -9.54 -20.71 14.15
N LEU A 164 -8.69 -19.79 13.68
CA LEU A 164 -7.37 -19.51 14.25
C LEU A 164 -7.33 -18.20 15.04
N MET A 165 -8.49 -17.67 15.46
CA MET A 165 -8.58 -16.38 16.17
C MET A 165 -7.67 -16.32 17.42
N GLU A 166 -7.61 -17.39 18.21
CA GLU A 166 -6.76 -17.42 19.41
C GLU A 166 -5.27 -17.22 19.07
N ILE A 167 -4.78 -17.90 18.03
CA ILE A 167 -3.39 -17.78 17.56
C ILE A 167 -3.15 -16.39 16.99
N ARG A 168 -4.11 -15.86 16.23
CA ARG A 168 -4.07 -14.51 15.65
C ARG A 168 -3.93 -13.43 16.73
N ILE A 169 -4.68 -13.55 17.83
CA ILE A 169 -4.61 -12.64 18.99
C ILE A 169 -3.24 -12.75 19.67
N LYS A 170 -2.80 -13.98 20.00
CA LYS A 170 -1.49 -14.22 20.63
C LYS A 170 -0.33 -13.69 19.78
N GLY A 171 -0.37 -13.91 18.47
CA GLY A 171 0.66 -13.43 17.54
C GLY A 171 0.70 -11.91 17.38
N ALA A 172 -0.43 -11.23 17.59
CA ALA A 172 -0.52 -9.76 17.54
C ALA A 172 -0.09 -9.09 18.85
N MET A 173 -0.04 -9.83 19.97
CA MET A 173 0.16 -9.27 21.32
C MET A 173 1.38 -8.34 21.43
N PRO A 174 2.59 -8.65 20.90
CA PRO A 174 3.72 -7.72 20.95
C PRO A 174 3.46 -6.40 20.23
N ARG A 175 2.72 -6.42 19.11
CA ARG A 175 2.33 -5.20 18.39
C ARG A 175 1.28 -4.41 19.17
N MET A 176 0.34 -5.08 19.83
CA MET A 176 -0.69 -4.41 20.63
C MET A 176 -0.09 -3.74 21.86
N GLN A 177 0.90 -4.35 22.50
CA GLN A 177 1.66 -3.73 23.59
C GLN A 177 2.38 -2.46 23.12
N ALA A 178 3.11 -2.53 21.99
CA ALA A 178 3.76 -1.36 21.42
C ALA A 178 2.77 -0.22 21.06
N LEU A 179 1.59 -0.59 20.56
CA LEU A 179 0.53 0.38 20.26
C LEU A 179 -0.07 1.01 21.52
N LYS A 180 -0.28 0.21 22.59
CA LYS A 180 -0.83 0.69 23.86
C LYS A 180 0.08 1.70 24.53
N GLU A 181 1.40 1.53 24.41
CA GLU A 181 2.34 2.50 24.95
C GLU A 181 2.22 3.86 24.24
N VAL A 182 2.21 3.89 22.90
CA VAL A 182 2.06 5.18 22.18
C VAL A 182 0.66 5.78 22.25
N GLU A 183 -0.39 4.96 22.42
CA GLU A 183 -1.71 5.48 22.78
C GLU A 183 -1.64 6.27 24.09
N LYS A 184 -0.95 5.73 25.10
CA LYS A 184 -0.84 6.34 26.42
C LYS A 184 0.11 7.54 26.46
N THR A 185 1.27 7.46 25.78
CA THR A 185 2.32 8.49 25.86
C THR A 185 2.07 9.65 24.90
N ASP A 186 1.56 9.35 23.70
CA ASP A 186 1.46 10.32 22.60
C ASP A 186 0.02 10.52 22.12
N GLY A 187 -0.96 9.85 22.75
CA GLY A 187 -2.37 9.99 22.41
C GLY A 187 -2.72 9.39 21.05
N VAL A 188 -1.94 8.42 20.56
CA VAL A 188 -2.19 7.76 19.27
C VAL A 188 -3.57 7.13 19.25
N ASN A 189 -4.39 7.53 18.28
CA ASN A 189 -5.75 7.03 18.08
C ASN A 189 -5.95 6.37 16.70
N THR A 190 -4.93 6.40 15.83
CA THR A 190 -4.98 5.86 14.47
C THR A 190 -3.72 5.07 14.13
N LEU A 191 -3.89 3.83 13.68
CA LEU A 191 -2.82 2.94 13.20
C LEU A 191 -2.90 2.83 11.67
N VAL A 192 -1.85 3.23 10.96
CA VAL A 192 -1.79 3.11 9.49
C VAL A 192 -1.06 1.84 9.08
N ALA A 193 -1.56 1.14 8.06
CA ALA A 193 -0.84 0.02 7.44
C ALA A 193 -0.91 0.06 5.90
N ILE A 194 0.17 -0.39 5.25
CA ILE A 194 0.29 -0.55 3.79
C ILE A 194 0.05 -1.99 3.32
N CYS A 195 -0.70 -2.79 4.09
CA CYS A 195 -0.96 -4.19 3.77
C CYS A 195 -2.41 -4.54 4.06
N ALA A 196 -3.15 -4.93 3.02
CA ALA A 196 -4.54 -5.39 3.14
C ALA A 196 -4.74 -6.46 4.22
N ILE A 197 -3.85 -7.45 4.32
CA ILE A 197 -3.94 -8.50 5.37
C ILE A 197 -3.75 -7.93 6.77
N CYS A 198 -2.84 -6.96 6.95
CA CYS A 198 -2.69 -6.30 8.25
C CYS A 198 -3.96 -5.54 8.61
N LYS A 199 -4.57 -4.82 7.64
CA LYS A 199 -5.84 -4.12 7.83
C LYS A 199 -6.97 -5.07 8.25
N SER A 200 -7.16 -6.16 7.50
CA SER A 200 -8.18 -7.19 7.80
C SER A 200 -7.95 -7.92 9.12
N GLN A 201 -6.68 -8.05 9.54
CA GLN A 201 -6.33 -8.66 10.81
C GLN A 201 -6.62 -7.72 11.98
N PHE A 202 -6.13 -6.48 11.92
CA PHE A 202 -6.29 -5.53 13.01
C PHE A 202 -7.76 -5.15 13.23
N SER A 203 -8.58 -5.05 12.19
CA SER A 203 -10.02 -4.77 12.37
C SER A 203 -10.75 -5.80 13.23
N LYS A 204 -10.23 -7.04 13.30
CA LYS A 204 -10.76 -8.12 14.15
C LYS A 204 -10.05 -8.23 15.50
N VAL A 205 -8.77 -7.85 15.58
CA VAL A 205 -7.93 -8.06 16.78
C VAL A 205 -7.85 -6.84 17.68
N LEU A 206 -7.91 -5.62 17.16
CA LEU A 206 -7.90 -4.38 17.95
C LEU A 206 -8.96 -4.39 19.07
N PRO A 207 -10.22 -4.82 18.84
CA PRO A 207 -11.23 -4.89 19.91
C PRO A 207 -10.92 -5.88 21.03
N LYS A 208 -9.96 -6.80 20.83
CA LYS A 208 -9.53 -7.76 21.85
C LYS A 208 -8.48 -7.18 22.81
N PHE A 209 -8.02 -5.95 22.53
CA PHE A 209 -7.06 -5.18 23.31
C PHE A 209 -7.61 -3.77 23.64
N ASP A 210 -8.94 -3.64 23.70
CA ASP A 210 -9.65 -2.40 24.06
C ASP A 210 -9.41 -1.21 23.13
N PHE A 211 -9.11 -1.48 21.85
CA PHE A 211 -9.04 -0.45 20.81
C PHE A 211 -10.29 -0.48 19.92
N ASP A 212 -10.59 0.67 19.31
CA ASP A 212 -11.63 0.77 18.28
C ASP A 212 -11.25 -0.08 17.04
N PRO A 213 -12.14 -0.92 16.49
CA PRO A 213 -11.87 -1.68 15.27
C PRO A 213 -11.55 -0.79 14.04
N TYR A 214 -11.98 0.47 14.03
CA TYR A 214 -11.75 1.46 12.98
C TYR A 214 -10.49 2.31 13.21
N MET A 215 -9.76 2.09 14.30
CA MET A 215 -8.43 2.70 14.51
C MET A 215 -7.45 2.33 13.38
N ILE A 216 -7.64 1.18 12.71
CA ILE A 216 -6.79 0.76 11.58
C ILE A 216 -7.24 1.38 10.25
N VAL A 217 -6.35 2.15 9.63
CA VAL A 217 -6.58 2.75 8.31
C VAL A 217 -5.46 2.44 7.32
N SER A 218 -5.74 2.75 6.06
CA SER A 218 -4.81 2.65 4.94
C SER A 218 -3.98 3.92 4.80
N ALA A 219 -2.74 3.83 4.29
CA ALA A 219 -1.97 5.05 3.99
C ALA A 219 -2.65 5.87 2.90
N HIS A 220 -3.21 5.20 1.89
CA HIS A 220 -3.97 5.86 0.82
C HIS A 220 -5.37 6.31 1.24
N GLN A 221 -5.89 5.85 2.38
CA GLN A 221 -7.09 6.45 2.97
C GLN A 221 -6.79 7.87 3.48
N LEU A 222 -5.69 8.07 4.22
CA LEU A 222 -5.27 9.41 4.66
C LEU A 222 -5.00 10.35 3.47
N VAL A 223 -4.41 9.80 2.40
CA VAL A 223 -4.20 10.55 1.15
C VAL A 223 -5.54 10.94 0.52
N SER A 224 -6.50 10.02 0.48
CA SER A 224 -7.83 10.27 -0.09
C SER A 224 -8.64 11.28 0.72
N GLU A 225 -8.48 11.30 2.04
CA GLU A 225 -9.17 12.25 2.93
C GLU A 225 -8.59 13.67 2.75
N ALA A 226 -7.28 13.79 2.55
CA ALA A 226 -6.61 15.10 2.45
C ALA A 226 -6.53 15.67 1.02
N ILE A 227 -6.70 14.88 -0.03
CA ILE A 227 -6.44 15.33 -1.42
C ILE A 227 -7.46 16.38 -1.88
N ILE A 228 -6.95 17.52 -2.33
CA ILE A 228 -7.78 18.58 -2.92
C ILE A 228 -8.02 18.24 -4.39
N MET A 229 -9.22 17.78 -4.70
CA MET A 229 -9.65 17.53 -6.08
C MET A 229 -10.19 18.84 -6.67
N GLU A 230 -9.58 19.31 -7.76
CA GLU A 230 -10.21 20.37 -8.56
C GLU A 230 -11.52 19.81 -9.13
N LYS A 231 -12.63 20.54 -8.96
CA LYS A 231 -13.90 20.13 -9.58
C LYS A 231 -13.66 19.99 -11.09
N PRO A 232 -14.22 18.95 -11.75
CA PRO A 232 -14.27 18.94 -13.20
C PRO A 232 -14.83 20.29 -13.65
N GLN A 233 -14.13 21.00 -14.54
CA GLN A 233 -14.74 22.12 -15.23
C GLN A 233 -15.95 21.55 -15.96
N THR A 234 -17.15 21.83 -15.45
CA THR A 234 -18.36 21.71 -16.25
C THR A 234 -18.21 22.79 -17.30
N ASP A 235 -17.88 22.36 -18.50
CA ASP A 235 -17.88 23.23 -19.65
C ASP A 235 -19.34 23.54 -19.98
N ASP A 236 -19.91 24.55 -19.29
CA ASP A 236 -21.27 25.06 -19.52
C ASP A 236 -21.39 25.75 -20.89
N SER A 237 -20.34 25.74 -21.72
CA SER A 237 -20.36 26.27 -23.09
C SER A 237 -21.17 25.41 -24.07
N VAL A 238 -21.53 24.16 -23.72
CA VAL A 238 -22.32 23.30 -24.62
C VAL A 238 -23.83 23.59 -24.55
N THR A 239 -24.31 24.34 -23.54
CA THR A 239 -25.75 24.65 -23.40
C THR A 239 -26.18 26.00 -23.99
N GLN A 240 -25.27 26.84 -24.50
CA GLN A 240 -25.63 28.13 -25.11
C GLN A 240 -25.77 28.10 -26.64
N GLU A 241 -25.19 27.12 -27.34
CA GLU A 241 -25.38 26.99 -28.80
C GLU A 241 -26.74 26.38 -29.20
N ALA A 242 -27.51 25.82 -28.26
CA ALA A 242 -28.81 25.19 -28.54
C ALA A 242 -30.00 26.14 -28.42
N GLU A 243 -29.85 27.33 -27.80
CA GLU A 243 -30.94 28.30 -27.63
C GLU A 243 -30.90 29.45 -28.66
N GLU A 244 -29.76 29.74 -29.30
CA GLU A 244 -29.64 30.79 -30.33
C GLU A 244 -30.03 30.34 -31.76
N VAL A 245 -30.40 29.08 -31.97
CA VAL A 245 -30.83 28.57 -33.30
C VAL A 245 -32.37 28.53 -33.44
N THR A 246 -33.12 29.06 -32.45
CA THR A 246 -34.59 29.06 -32.44
C THR A 246 -35.27 30.43 -32.30
N GLU A 247 -34.59 31.54 -32.64
CA GLU A 247 -35.26 32.83 -32.93
C GLU A 247 -35.03 33.31 -34.37
#